data_AF-A0A1G3CFQ0-F1
#
_entry.id   AF-A0A1G3CFQ0-F1
#
_cell.length_a   1.000
_cell.length_b   1.000
_cell.length_c   1.000
_cell.angle_alpha   90.00
_cell.angle_beta   90.00
_cell.angle_gamma   90.00
#
_symmetry.space_group_name_H-M   'P 1'
#
loop_
_entity.id
_entity.type
_entity.pdbx_description
1 polymer ?
#
loop_
_entity_poly.entity_id
_entity_poly.type
_entity_poly.pdbx_seq_one_letter_code
_entity_poly.pdbx_strand_id
1 'polypeptide(L)'
;MLAELGAEDSLKGKDKILNKLINIMACKGAVKAGQRLEPQEIEALLEKKKSINAYTNNCPHGRPTTLYFSLDELQKQFKRK
;
A
#
# COMPACT_ATOMS: atom_id res chain seq x y z
N MET A 1 29.57 24.73 8.68
CA MET A 1 28.88 25.44 7.58
C MET A 1 29.08 24.80 6.20
N LEU A 2 30.25 24.78 5.55
CA LEU A 2 30.41 24.11 4.24
C LEU A 2 30.51 22.56 4.31
N ALA A 3 30.92 22.00 5.45
CA ALA A 3 31.00 20.55 5.65
C ALA A 3 29.64 19.88 5.94
N GLU A 4 28.62 20.65 6.36
CA GLU A 4 27.29 20.13 6.69
C GLU A 4 26.44 19.89 5.44
N LEU A 5 26.60 20.72 4.40
CA LEU A 5 25.87 20.60 3.13
C LEU A 5 26.18 19.30 2.37
N GLY A 6 27.42 18.81 2.43
CA GLY A 6 27.83 17.56 1.77
C GLY A 6 27.34 16.29 2.47
N ALA A 7 27.13 16.34 3.79
CA ALA A 7 26.59 15.22 4.56
C ALA A 7 25.09 15.04 4.31
N GLU A 8 24.35 16.14 4.21
CA GLU A 8 22.91 16.13 3.95
C GLU A 8 22.54 15.57 2.57
N ASP A 9 23.30 15.89 1.52
CA ASP A 9 23.04 15.35 0.17
C ASP A 9 23.36 13.86 0.07
N SER A 10 24.40 13.40 0.78
CA SER A 10 24.74 11.97 0.87
C SER A 10 23.66 11.17 1.61
N LEU A 11 23.13 11.73 2.71
CA LEU A 11 22.04 11.14 3.50
C LEU A 11 20.73 11.09 2.69
N LYS A 12 20.36 12.19 2.02
CA LYS A 12 19.20 12.24 1.11
C LYS A 12 19.32 11.24 -0.04
N GLY A 13 20.53 11.01 -0.56
CA GLY A 13 20.79 9.99 -1.57
C GLY A 13 20.53 8.57 -1.06
N LYS A 14 20.99 8.26 0.16
CA LYS A 14 20.76 6.95 0.79
C LYS A 14 19.28 6.70 1.08
N ASP A 15 18.56 7.71 1.58
CA ASP A 15 17.13 7.61 1.86
C ASP A 15 16.30 7.37 0.60
N LYS A 16 16.65 8.03 -0.51
CA LYS A 16 16.01 7.79 -1.82
C LYS A 16 16.20 6.35 -2.30
N ILE A 17 17.43 5.82 -2.17
CA ILE A 17 17.73 4.43 -2.55
C ILE A 17 16.97 3.46 -1.66
N LEU A 18 16.99 3.68 -0.35
CA LEU A 18 16.30 2.83 0.62
C LEU A 18 14.79 2.78 0.36
N ASN A 19 14.16 3.95 0.19
CA ASN A 19 12.73 4.03 -0.13
C ASN A 19 12.40 3.29 -1.44
N LYS A 20 13.24 3.42 -2.48
CA LYS A 20 13.06 2.69 -3.74
C LYS A 20 13.12 1.18 -3.53
N LEU A 21 14.08 0.70 -2.74
CA LEU A 21 14.22 -0.73 -2.44
C LEU A 21 13.01 -1.25 -1.65
N ILE A 22 12.58 -0.53 -0.62
CA ILE A 22 11.41 -0.90 0.19
C ILE A 22 10.15 -0.98 -0.67
N ASN A 23 9.93 -0.02 -1.57
CA ASN A 23 8.78 -0.02 -2.48
C ASN A 23 8.78 -1.26 -3.42
N ILE A 24 9.95 -1.62 -3.95
CA ILE A 24 10.10 -2.82 -4.79
C ILE A 24 9.86 -4.09 -3.98
N MET A 25 10.44 -4.20 -2.78
CA MET A 25 10.25 -5.36 -1.92
C MET A 25 8.79 -5.52 -1.51
N ALA A 26 8.11 -4.43 -1.13
CA ALA A 26 6.70 -4.45 -0.79
C ALA A 26 5.82 -4.93 -1.96
N CYS A 27 6.06 -4.44 -3.18
CA CYS A 27 5.30 -4.85 -4.37
C CYS A 27 5.58 -6.29 -4.79
N LYS A 28 6.85 -6.71 -4.76
CA LYS A 28 7.24 -8.08 -5.11
C LYS A 28 6.79 -9.11 -4.07
N GLY A 29 6.77 -8.75 -2.79
CA GLY A 29 6.32 -9.61 -1.69
C GLY A 29 4.81 -9.62 -1.47
N ALA A 30 4.06 -8.71 -2.10
CA ALA A 30 2.61 -8.66 -1.97
C ALA A 30 1.92 -9.88 -2.63
N VAL A 31 0.75 -10.24 -2.08
CA VAL A 31 -0.25 -11.08 -2.75
C VAL A 31 -0.63 -10.44 -4.08
N LYS A 32 -0.68 -11.24 -5.15
CA LYS A 32 -0.91 -10.75 -6.52
C LYS A 32 -2.27 -11.20 -7.06
N ALA A 33 -2.73 -10.50 -8.10
CA ALA A 33 -3.92 -10.89 -8.83
C ALA A 33 -3.81 -12.35 -9.32
N GLY A 34 -4.87 -13.13 -9.13
CA GLY A 34 -4.92 -14.54 -9.51
C GLY A 34 -4.29 -15.51 -8.50
N GLN A 35 -3.60 -15.03 -7.47
CA GLN A 35 -3.12 -15.88 -6.38
C GLN A 35 -4.31 -16.35 -5.55
N ARG A 36 -4.48 -17.67 -5.44
CA ARG A 36 -5.47 -18.26 -4.52
C ARG A 36 -4.98 -18.12 -3.09
N LEU A 37 -5.90 -17.78 -2.20
CA LEU A 37 -5.69 -17.72 -0.77
C LEU A 37 -6.72 -18.58 -0.08
N GLU A 38 -6.30 -19.29 0.97
CA GLU A 38 -7.20 -19.96 1.89
C GLU A 38 -7.91 -18.92 2.78
N PRO A 39 -9.12 -19.23 3.31
CA PRO A 39 -9.88 -18.29 4.12
C PRO A 39 -9.08 -17.69 5.30
N GLN A 40 -8.24 -18.49 5.95
CA GLN A 40 -7.40 -18.04 7.08
C GLN A 40 -6.32 -17.04 6.64
N GLU A 41 -5.77 -17.18 5.42
CA GLU A 41 -4.78 -16.24 4.88
C GLU A 41 -5.42 -14.90 4.56
N ILE A 42 -6.66 -14.91 4.06
CA ILE A 42 -7.45 -13.70 3.80
C ILE A 42 -7.71 -12.97 5.13
N GLU A 43 -8.17 -13.69 6.14
CA GLU A 43 -8.44 -13.13 7.47
C GLU A 43 -7.18 -12.51 8.09
N ALA A 44 -6.06 -13.24 8.07
CA ALA A 44 -4.77 -12.75 8.54
C ALA A 44 -4.31 -11.47 7.80
N LEU A 45 -4.56 -11.38 6.49
CA LEU A 45 -4.23 -10.19 5.70
C LEU A 45 -5.09 -8.97 6.11
N LEU A 46 -6.38 -9.19 6.37
CA LEU A 46 -7.30 -8.14 6.81
C LEU A 46 -6.99 -7.66 8.23
N GLU A 47 -6.65 -8.57 9.15
CA GLU A 47 -6.20 -8.20 10.50
C GLU A 47 -4.88 -7.44 10.48
N LYS A 48 -3.91 -7.89 9.67
CA LYS A 48 -2.66 -7.15 9.46
C LYS A 48 -2.93 -5.73 8.97
N LYS A 49 -3.88 -5.55 8.04
CA LYS A 49 -4.27 -4.21 7.57
C LYS A 49 -4.88 -3.36 8.68
N LYS A 50 -5.75 -3.92 9.52
CA LYS A 50 -6.34 -3.19 10.67
C LYS A 50 -5.29 -2.74 11.69
N SER A 51 -4.21 -3.50 11.85
CA SER A 51 -3.11 -3.16 12.77
C SER A 51 -2.25 -1.98 12.32
N ILE A 52 -2.34 -1.57 11.06
CA ILE A 52 -1.58 -0.45 10.51
C ILE A 52 -2.29 0.85 10.91
N ASN A 53 -1.74 1.58 11.89
CA ASN A 53 -2.26 2.85 12.41
C ASN A 53 -2.23 4.02 11.41
N ALA A 54 -1.76 3.81 10.18
CA ALA A 54 -1.64 4.83 9.17
C ALA A 54 -2.82 4.77 8.19
N TYR A 55 -3.41 5.94 7.89
CA TYR A 55 -4.46 6.16 6.89
C TYR A 55 -3.95 5.95 5.44
N THR A 56 -3.26 4.85 5.16
CA THR A 56 -2.77 4.49 3.83
C THR A 56 -3.80 3.59 3.16
N ASN A 57 -4.69 4.23 2.39
CA ASN A 57 -5.60 3.57 1.46
C ASN A 57 -4.94 3.33 0.09
N ASN A 58 -3.63 3.59 -0.02
CA ASN A 58 -2.86 3.50 -1.26
C ASN A 58 -1.60 2.68 -1.04
N CYS A 59 -1.22 1.89 -2.04
CA CYS A 59 0.05 1.20 -2.09
C CYS A 59 1.20 2.22 -2.21
N PRO A 60 2.47 1.82 -1.98
CA PRO A 60 3.63 2.72 -2.10
C PRO A 60 3.82 3.36 -3.49
N HIS A 61 3.09 2.88 -4.51
CA HIS A 61 3.07 3.44 -5.87
C HIS A 61 1.81 4.27 -6.17
N GLY A 62 0.95 4.51 -5.18
CA GLY A 62 -0.25 5.36 -5.30
C GLY A 62 -1.55 4.64 -5.69
N ARG A 63 -1.53 3.33 -5.98
CA ARG A 63 -2.77 2.59 -6.34
C ARG A 63 -3.66 2.38 -5.11
N PRO A 64 -4.97 2.57 -5.19
CA PRO A 64 -5.85 2.32 -4.05
C PRO A 64 -5.83 0.83 -3.67
N THR A 65 -5.78 0.54 -2.37
CA THR A 65 -5.80 -0.83 -1.81
C THR A 65 -7.21 -1.26 -1.42
N THR A 66 -8.15 -0.31 -1.33
CA THR A 66 -9.53 -0.54 -0.91
C THR A 66 -10.46 0.34 -1.73
N LEU A 67 -11.59 -0.22 -2.13
CA LEU A 67 -12.70 0.52 -2.71
C LEU A 67 -13.91 0.36 -1.79
N TYR A 68 -14.71 1.41 -1.67
CA TYR A 68 -15.95 1.37 -0.91
C TYR A 68 -17.12 1.53 -1.89
N PHE A 69 -18.09 0.63 -1.80
CA PHE A 69 -19.32 0.68 -2.56
C PHE A 69 -20.48 0.67 -1.57
N SER A 70 -21.32 1.69 -1.61
CA SER A 70 -22.52 1.72 -0.77
C SER A 70 -23.60 0.78 -1.32
N LEU A 71 -24.52 0.33 -0.46
CA LEU A 71 -25.66 -0.48 -0.92
C LEU A 71 -26.54 0.25 -1.95
N ASP A 72 -26.71 1.57 -1.80
CA ASP A 72 -27.47 2.39 -2.75
C ASP A 72 -26.77 2.46 -4.12
N GLU A 73 -25.46 2.65 -4.12
CA GLU A 73 -24.65 2.65 -5.35
C GLU A 73 -24.73 1.31 -6.07
N LEU A 74 -24.63 0.20 -5.32
CA LEU A 74 -24.80 -1.14 -5.87
C LEU A 74 -26.22 -1.32 -6.45
N GLN A 75 -27.27 -0.89 -5.74
CA GLN A 75 -28.65 -0.98 -6.24
C GLN A 75 -28.82 -0.25 -7.58
N LYS A 76 -28.26 0.95 -7.71
CA LYS A 76 -28.26 1.75 -8.95
C LYS A 76 -27.51 1.05 -10.07
N GLN A 77 -26.29 0.54 -9.82
CA GLN A 77 -25.49 -0.14 -10.85
C GLN A 77 -26.18 -1.40 -11.41
N PHE A 78 -26.94 -2.10 -10.56
CA PHE A 78 -27.72 -3.28 -10.97
C PHE A 78 -29.15 -2.94 -11.44
N LYS A 79 -29.50 -1.65 -11.62
CA LYS A 79 -30.82 -1.17 -12.07
C LYS A 79 -31.99 -1.67 -11.20
N ARG A 80 -31.74 -1.84 -9.91
CA ARG A 80 -32.74 -2.29 -8.93
C ARG A 80 -33.48 -1.11 -8.27
N LYS A 81 -32.92 0.09 -8.37
CA LYS A 81 -33.50 1.40 -8.00
C LYS A 81 -32.92 2.48 -8.88
#